data_AF-F0T6I2-F1
#
_entry.id   AF-F0T6I2-F1
#
_cell.length_a   1.000
_cell.length_b   1.000
_cell.length_c   1.000
_cell.angle_alpha   90.00
_cell.angle_beta   90.00
_cell.angle_gamma   90.00
#
_symmetry.space_group_name_H-M   'P 1'
#
loop_
_entity.id
_entity.type
_entity.pdbx_description
1 polymer ?
#
loop_
_entity_poly.entity_id
_entity_poly.type
_entity_poly.pdbx_seq_one_letter_code
_entity_poly.pdbx_strand_id
1 'polypeptide(L)'
;MKKYLVGFIFVLMILSPIYAATGFAITYGETTYGNSNWKNSMDTYFQTKTTKNVSDAATKVVTASEVNAISSNITGKTYPASQIYSCAMVDLSYNKGINVSVDTSKITVVTPKMYENALKSTGISNGYVVVSSPVSASGEAALAGVLRSYEIAVGTPIPDQAKKAATQELYTETQIANQTGQNPDQISNLFSNVTDQIQAQNITDTNQILVIVNNVAATMNINLTQDQAQQIANSLADSQNAQASLTDFKKQLQNVSNQASQSGGILDQIMSFVQGIINYVSNLISDSQVAHKF
;
A
#
# COMPACT_ATOMS: atom_id res chain seq x y z
N MET A 1 4.67 1.21 65.07
CA MET A 1 4.77 0.24 63.96
C MET A 1 3.81 0.67 62.85
N LYS A 2 4.31 1.35 61.81
CA LYS A 2 3.51 1.77 60.64
C LYS A 2 3.41 0.57 59.69
N LYS A 3 2.20 0.04 59.49
CA LYS A 3 1.95 -1.01 58.50
C LYS A 3 1.79 -0.35 57.14
N TYR A 4 2.74 -0.59 56.24
CA TYR A 4 2.64 -0.20 54.83
C TYR A 4 1.64 -1.12 54.14
N LEU A 5 0.57 -0.54 53.63
CA LEU A 5 -0.36 -1.18 52.71
C LEU A 5 0.17 -0.91 51.30
N VAL A 6 0.96 -1.82 50.74
CA VAL A 6 1.42 -1.75 49.36
C VAL A 6 0.34 -2.36 48.47
N GLY A 7 -0.27 -1.51 47.65
CA GLY A 7 -1.27 -1.88 46.67
C GLY A 7 -0.69 -2.70 45.51
N PHE A 8 -1.46 -3.66 45.02
CA PHE A 8 -1.18 -4.41 43.81
C PHE A 8 -2.16 -3.91 42.72
N ILE A 9 -1.75 -2.90 41.96
CA ILE A 9 -2.44 -2.52 40.73
C ILE A 9 -1.97 -3.50 39.66
N PHE A 10 -2.83 -4.45 39.30
CA PHE A 10 -2.68 -5.26 38.09
C PHE A 10 -2.93 -4.35 36.88
N VAL A 11 -1.87 -3.76 36.32
CA VAL A 11 -1.92 -3.18 34.97
C VAL A 11 -1.90 -4.36 33.99
N LEU A 12 -3.07 -4.72 33.47
CA LEU A 12 -3.21 -5.58 32.30
C LEU A 12 -2.60 -4.85 31.09
N MET A 13 -1.28 -4.98 30.89
CA MET A 13 -0.67 -4.70 29.59
C MET A 13 -1.25 -5.71 28.61
N ILE A 14 -2.14 -5.26 27.74
CA ILE A 14 -2.53 -6.01 26.55
C ILE A 14 -1.25 -6.17 25.74
N LEU A 15 -0.62 -7.35 25.80
CA LEU A 15 0.53 -7.71 24.98
C LEU A 15 0.06 -7.72 23.53
N SER A 16 0.15 -6.58 22.85
CA SER A 16 0.07 -6.55 21.39
C SER A 16 1.18 -7.44 20.86
N PRO A 17 0.90 -8.39 19.95
CA PRO A 17 1.93 -9.27 19.42
C PRO A 17 3.03 -8.42 18.78
N ILE A 18 4.26 -8.57 19.30
CA ILE A 18 5.46 -7.97 18.71
C ILE A 18 5.76 -8.78 17.47
N TYR A 19 5.49 -8.21 16.29
CA TYR A 19 5.90 -8.81 15.03
C TYR A 19 7.40 -8.59 14.86
N ALA A 20 8.18 -9.65 14.62
CA ALA A 20 9.60 -9.48 14.29
C ALA A 20 9.71 -8.72 12.96
N ALA A 21 10.35 -7.56 12.95
CA ALA A 21 10.51 -6.75 11.75
C ALA A 21 11.41 -7.48 10.74
N THR A 22 10.89 -7.71 9.53
CA THR A 22 11.61 -8.43 8.46
C THR A 22 12.02 -7.55 7.29
N GLY A 23 11.41 -6.36 7.14
CA GLY A 23 11.60 -5.49 5.98
C GLY A 23 11.10 -6.06 4.64
N PHE A 24 10.61 -7.30 4.62
CA PHE A 24 10.09 -7.98 3.45
C PHE A 24 8.96 -8.93 3.83
N ALA A 25 7.78 -8.71 3.25
CA ALA A 25 6.57 -9.45 3.62
C ALA A 25 5.65 -9.68 2.41
N ILE A 26 4.93 -10.80 2.45
CA ILE A 26 3.91 -11.17 1.47
C ILE A 26 2.61 -11.53 2.20
N THR A 27 1.49 -11.01 1.69
CA THR A 27 0.17 -11.42 2.13
C THR A 27 -0.58 -12.11 1.01
N TYR A 28 -1.35 -13.14 1.37
CA TYR A 28 -2.23 -13.85 0.47
C TYR A 28 -3.67 -13.68 0.91
N GLY A 29 -4.58 -13.41 -0.03
CA GLY A 29 -6.00 -13.54 0.25
C GLY A 29 -6.36 -14.98 0.62
N GLU A 30 -7.27 -15.18 1.57
CA GLU A 30 -7.58 -16.53 2.08
C GLU A 30 -8.06 -17.52 1.02
N THR A 31 -8.78 -17.08 -0.01
CA THR A 31 -9.17 -17.99 -1.10
C THR A 31 -7.95 -18.39 -1.93
N THR A 32 -7.05 -17.45 -2.19
CA THR A 32 -5.80 -17.73 -2.91
C THR A 32 -4.91 -18.67 -2.12
N TYR A 33 -4.78 -18.45 -0.81
CA TYR A 33 -3.98 -19.31 0.05
C TYR A 33 -4.54 -20.73 0.15
N GLY A 34 -5.88 -20.87 0.19
CA GLY A 34 -6.55 -22.17 0.22
C GLY A 34 -6.45 -22.98 -1.08
N ASN A 35 -5.92 -22.41 -2.15
CA ASN A 35 -5.73 -23.08 -3.44
C ASN A 35 -4.24 -23.10 -3.82
N SER A 36 -3.59 -24.26 -3.71
CA SER A 36 -2.15 -24.40 -3.96
C SER A 36 -1.72 -23.94 -5.35
N ASN A 37 -2.54 -24.12 -6.38
CA ASN A 37 -2.21 -23.66 -7.73
C ASN A 37 -2.22 -22.13 -7.83
N TRP A 38 -3.16 -21.47 -7.15
CA TRP A 38 -3.25 -20.02 -7.10
C TRP A 38 -2.16 -19.41 -6.21
N LYS A 39 -1.87 -20.04 -5.07
CA LYS A 39 -0.72 -19.61 -4.26
C LYS A 39 0.58 -19.71 -5.05
N ASN A 40 0.83 -20.84 -5.71
CA ASN A 40 2.06 -21.05 -6.51
C ASN A 40 2.17 -20.09 -7.69
N SER A 41 1.04 -19.74 -8.33
CA SER A 41 1.05 -18.74 -9.40
C SER A 41 1.38 -17.34 -8.88
N MET A 42 0.89 -16.98 -7.69
CA MET A 42 1.24 -15.71 -7.02
C MET A 42 2.69 -15.68 -6.55
N ASP A 43 3.22 -16.78 -6.02
CA ASP A 43 4.63 -16.89 -5.66
C ASP A 43 5.53 -16.70 -6.89
N THR A 44 5.21 -17.37 -7.99
CA THR A 44 5.89 -17.20 -9.28
C THR A 44 5.83 -15.75 -9.73
N TYR A 45 4.65 -15.13 -9.70
CA TYR A 45 4.46 -13.74 -10.10
C TYR A 45 5.32 -12.78 -9.24
N PHE A 46 5.25 -12.89 -7.91
CA PHE A 46 6.05 -12.05 -7.01
C PHE A 46 7.54 -12.25 -7.20
N GLN A 47 7.99 -13.48 -7.46
CA GLN A 47 9.41 -13.75 -7.72
C GLN A 47 9.91 -13.04 -8.97
N THR A 48 9.06 -12.79 -9.98
CA THR A 48 9.44 -11.97 -11.15
C THR A 48 9.64 -10.48 -10.84
N LYS A 49 9.19 -10.04 -9.66
CA LYS A 49 9.20 -8.63 -9.24
C LYS A 49 10.27 -8.32 -8.19
N THR A 50 11.01 -9.32 -7.71
CA THR A 50 12.05 -9.11 -6.69
C THR A 50 13.24 -10.04 -6.91
N THR A 51 14.42 -9.58 -6.48
CA THR A 51 15.64 -10.40 -6.42
C THR A 51 15.75 -11.20 -5.12
N LYS A 52 14.94 -10.88 -4.11
CA LYS A 52 14.84 -11.66 -2.88
C LYS A 52 14.15 -12.99 -3.17
N ASN A 53 14.51 -14.02 -2.42
CA ASN A 53 13.80 -15.28 -2.50
C ASN A 53 12.43 -15.15 -1.81
N VAL A 54 11.35 -15.33 -2.58
CA VAL A 54 9.97 -15.24 -2.08
C VAL A 54 9.70 -16.24 -0.96
N SER A 55 10.40 -17.38 -0.91
CA SER A 55 10.25 -18.33 0.20
C SER A 55 10.72 -17.80 1.55
N ASP A 56 11.56 -16.77 1.56
CA ASP A 56 12.15 -16.20 2.77
C ASP A 56 11.28 -15.06 3.33
N ALA A 57 10.21 -14.67 2.61
CA ALA A 57 9.30 -13.62 3.04
C ALA A 57 8.55 -14.03 4.31
N ALA A 58 8.33 -13.07 5.21
CA ALA A 58 7.31 -13.22 6.22
C ALA A 58 5.94 -13.26 5.53
N THR A 59 5.16 -14.33 5.78
CA THR A 59 3.87 -14.53 5.10
C THR A 59 2.69 -14.45 6.06
N LYS A 60 1.56 -13.93 5.57
CA LYS A 60 0.30 -13.94 6.32
C LYS A 60 -0.90 -14.10 5.39
N VAL A 61 -1.93 -14.77 5.89
CA VAL A 61 -3.23 -14.85 5.21
C VAL A 61 -4.11 -13.69 5.67
N VAL A 62 -4.71 -13.00 4.70
CA VAL A 62 -5.69 -11.94 4.92
C VAL A 62 -7.08 -12.54 4.74
N THR A 63 -7.88 -12.50 5.79
CA THR A 63 -9.21 -13.12 5.84
C THR A 63 -10.32 -12.14 5.46
N ALA A 64 -11.48 -12.64 5.07
CA ALA A 64 -12.67 -11.82 4.87
C ALA A 64 -13.07 -11.08 6.14
N SER A 65 -12.87 -11.68 7.32
CA SER A 65 -13.13 -11.00 8.58
C SER A 65 -12.25 -9.77 8.77
N GLU A 66 -10.94 -9.86 8.46
CA GLU A 66 -10.02 -8.72 8.55
C GLU A 66 -10.36 -7.64 7.53
N VAL A 67 -10.70 -8.04 6.28
CA VAL A 67 -11.12 -7.09 5.24
C VAL A 67 -12.41 -6.37 5.64
N ASN A 68 -13.44 -7.12 6.04
CA ASN A 68 -14.76 -6.57 6.37
C ASN A 68 -14.73 -5.70 7.63
N ALA A 69 -13.86 -5.98 8.60
CA ALA A 69 -13.73 -5.17 9.82
C ALA A 69 -13.41 -3.68 9.53
N ILE A 70 -12.82 -3.40 8.36
CA ILE A 70 -12.50 -2.04 7.91
C ILE A 70 -13.43 -1.62 6.77
N SER A 71 -13.56 -2.45 5.73
CA SER A 71 -14.18 -2.03 4.46
C SER A 71 -15.70 -2.02 4.48
N SER A 72 -16.38 -2.77 5.35
CA SER A 72 -17.84 -2.93 5.26
C SER A 72 -18.60 -1.64 5.52
N ASN A 73 -18.17 -0.88 6.53
CA ASN A 73 -18.80 0.38 6.92
C ASN A 73 -18.47 1.54 5.97
N ILE A 74 -17.40 1.38 5.17
CA ILE A 74 -16.92 2.38 4.22
C ILE A 74 -17.57 2.16 2.86
N THR A 75 -17.52 0.93 2.38
CA THR A 75 -17.95 0.57 1.02
C THR A 75 -19.42 0.14 0.95
N GLY A 76 -20.04 -0.17 2.08
CA GLY A 76 -21.34 -0.82 2.16
C GLY A 76 -21.34 -2.28 1.66
N LYS A 77 -20.17 -2.82 1.30
CA LYS A 77 -20.01 -4.20 0.79
C LYS A 77 -19.48 -5.10 1.87
N THR A 78 -20.02 -6.31 1.96
CA THR A 78 -19.44 -7.39 2.77
C THR A 78 -18.90 -8.44 1.83
N TYR A 79 -17.61 -8.73 1.94
CA TYR A 79 -16.93 -9.69 1.10
C TYR A 79 -16.98 -11.07 1.77
N PRO A 80 -17.56 -12.10 1.13
CA PRO A 80 -17.44 -13.47 1.63
C PRO A 80 -16.00 -13.97 1.45
N ALA A 81 -15.64 -15.01 2.20
CA ALA A 81 -14.31 -15.61 2.12
C ALA A 81 -13.89 -15.93 0.69
N SER A 82 -14.83 -16.49 -0.09
CA SER A 82 -14.70 -16.83 -1.51
C SER A 82 -14.45 -15.65 -2.45
N GLN A 83 -14.31 -14.42 -1.96
CA GLN A 83 -13.98 -13.24 -2.77
C GLN A 83 -12.65 -12.58 -2.38
N ILE A 84 -11.92 -13.15 -1.42
CA ILE A 84 -10.64 -12.60 -0.97
C ILE A 84 -9.49 -13.28 -1.73
N TYR A 85 -9.22 -12.76 -2.94
CA TYR A 85 -8.22 -13.30 -3.87
C TYR A 85 -6.90 -12.52 -3.88
N SER A 86 -6.96 -11.20 -3.71
CA SER A 86 -5.81 -10.34 -3.94
C SER A 86 -4.69 -10.61 -2.95
N CYS A 87 -3.46 -10.47 -3.44
CA CYS A 87 -2.22 -10.71 -2.71
C CYS A 87 -1.32 -9.47 -2.83
N ALA A 88 -0.48 -9.23 -1.82
CA ALA A 88 0.42 -8.10 -1.81
C ALA A 88 1.81 -8.44 -1.30
N MET A 89 2.85 -7.98 -1.99
CA MET A 89 4.24 -8.03 -1.54
C MET A 89 4.71 -6.62 -1.17
N VAL A 90 5.42 -6.48 -0.05
CA VAL A 90 6.05 -5.24 0.40
C VAL A 90 7.54 -5.48 0.66
N ASP A 91 8.38 -4.61 0.11
CA ASP A 91 9.82 -4.58 0.36
C ASP A 91 10.28 -3.18 0.80
N LEU A 92 10.72 -3.07 2.05
CA LEU A 92 11.16 -1.82 2.68
C LEU A 92 12.63 -1.46 2.40
N SER A 93 13.36 -2.33 1.70
CA SER A 93 14.71 -1.97 1.24
C SER A 93 14.69 -0.90 0.14
N TYR A 94 13.55 -0.71 -0.53
CA TYR A 94 13.30 0.44 -1.38
C TYR A 94 12.94 1.66 -0.52
N ASN A 95 13.84 2.65 -0.48
CA ASN A 95 13.70 3.85 0.36
C ASN A 95 13.62 5.17 -0.43
N LYS A 96 13.39 5.12 -1.75
CA LYS A 96 13.29 6.29 -2.62
C LYS A 96 11.85 6.77 -2.81
N GLY A 97 11.08 6.79 -1.73
CA GLY A 97 9.63 7.00 -1.77
C GLY A 97 8.85 5.69 -1.92
N ILE A 98 7.58 5.79 -2.30
CA ILE A 98 6.69 4.66 -2.51
C ILE A 98 6.68 4.29 -3.99
N ASN A 99 6.95 3.03 -4.30
CA ASN A 99 6.82 2.50 -5.66
C ASN A 99 5.76 1.40 -5.65
N VAL A 100 4.67 1.59 -6.39
CA VAL A 100 3.58 0.62 -6.48
C VAL A 100 3.52 0.02 -7.88
N SER A 101 3.57 -1.31 -7.96
CA SER A 101 3.34 -2.09 -9.18
C SER A 101 2.04 -2.89 -9.04
N VAL A 102 1.07 -2.61 -9.90
CA VAL A 102 -0.21 -3.33 -9.93
C VAL A 102 -0.26 -4.20 -11.18
N ASP A 103 -0.67 -5.47 -11.04
CA ASP A 103 -0.99 -6.32 -12.18
C ASP A 103 -2.31 -5.88 -12.83
N THR A 104 -2.23 -4.99 -13.82
CA THR A 104 -3.40 -4.43 -14.50
C THR A 104 -4.18 -5.46 -15.33
N SER A 105 -3.64 -6.66 -15.55
CA SER A 105 -4.40 -7.77 -16.16
C SER A 105 -5.35 -8.45 -15.18
N LYS A 106 -5.20 -8.18 -13.88
CA LYS A 106 -5.95 -8.81 -12.78
C LYS A 106 -6.67 -7.80 -11.91
N ILE A 107 -6.07 -6.65 -11.65
CA ILE A 107 -6.65 -5.57 -10.85
C ILE A 107 -7.22 -4.52 -11.79
N THR A 108 -8.54 -4.34 -11.76
CA THR A 108 -9.27 -3.65 -12.84
C THR A 108 -9.78 -2.25 -12.48
N VAL A 109 -9.82 -1.89 -11.19
CA VAL A 109 -10.37 -0.59 -10.74
C VAL A 109 -9.30 0.26 -10.08
N VAL A 110 -8.60 -0.30 -9.09
CA VAL A 110 -7.63 0.45 -8.29
C VAL A 110 -6.29 0.59 -9.02
N THR A 111 -5.83 1.82 -9.23
CA THR A 111 -4.56 2.11 -9.90
C THR A 111 -3.38 2.15 -8.92
N PRO A 112 -2.13 2.07 -9.42
CA PRO A 112 -0.94 2.30 -8.60
C PRO A 112 -0.99 3.62 -7.82
N LYS A 113 -1.51 4.68 -8.44
CA LYS A 113 -1.59 6.01 -7.81
C LYS A 113 -2.57 6.05 -6.64
N MET A 114 -3.72 5.38 -6.77
CA MET A 114 -4.70 5.26 -5.68
C MET A 114 -4.11 4.53 -4.46
N TYR A 115 -3.37 3.44 -4.68
CA TYR A 115 -2.64 2.79 -3.59
C TYR A 115 -1.58 3.73 -3.00
N GLU A 116 -0.81 4.45 -3.83
CA GLU A 116 0.21 5.39 -3.34
C GLU A 116 -0.40 6.44 -2.40
N ASN A 117 -1.52 7.05 -2.79
CA ASN A 117 -2.24 8.05 -1.98
C ASN A 117 -2.72 7.46 -0.65
N ALA A 118 -3.43 6.32 -0.71
CA ALA A 118 -3.91 5.63 0.49
C ALA A 118 -2.76 5.26 1.46
N LEU A 119 -1.62 4.82 0.93
CA LEU A 119 -0.44 4.50 1.75
C LEU A 119 0.13 5.76 2.42
N LYS A 120 0.28 6.87 1.70
CA LYS A 120 0.74 8.15 2.27
C LYS A 120 -0.14 8.61 3.43
N SER A 121 -1.45 8.43 3.31
CA SER A 121 -2.42 8.73 4.37
C SER A 121 -2.24 7.89 5.64
N THR A 122 -1.64 6.71 5.53
CA THR A 122 -1.20 5.91 6.70
C THR A 122 0.21 6.22 7.20
N GLY A 123 0.83 7.30 6.70
CA GLY A 123 2.17 7.72 7.10
C GLY A 123 3.27 6.86 6.51
N ILE A 124 2.94 5.96 5.57
CA ILE A 124 3.93 5.22 4.82
C ILE A 124 4.60 6.20 3.87
N SER A 125 5.91 6.35 4.01
CA SER A 125 6.73 7.25 3.18
C SER A 125 7.53 6.53 2.12
N ASN A 126 7.73 5.21 2.27
CA ASN A 126 8.58 4.45 1.38
C ASN A 126 8.25 2.95 1.35
N GLY A 127 8.71 2.30 0.30
CA GLY A 127 8.62 0.87 0.10
C GLY A 127 8.26 0.53 -1.35
N TYR A 128 8.61 -0.69 -1.76
CA TYR A 128 8.16 -1.26 -3.02
C TYR A 128 6.97 -2.18 -2.75
N VAL A 129 5.86 -1.91 -3.42
CA VAL A 129 4.59 -2.62 -3.26
C VAL A 129 4.25 -3.30 -4.57
N VAL A 130 3.90 -4.58 -4.51
CA VAL A 130 3.35 -5.31 -5.66
C VAL A 130 1.99 -5.87 -5.30
N VAL A 131 0.98 -5.61 -6.14
CA VAL A 131 -0.38 -6.10 -5.95
C VAL A 131 -0.81 -6.93 -7.17
N SER A 132 -1.29 -8.14 -6.93
CA SER A 132 -1.87 -8.99 -7.98
C SER A 132 -2.94 -9.92 -7.39
N SER A 133 -3.55 -10.73 -8.25
CA SER A 133 -4.58 -11.71 -7.91
C SER A 133 -4.54 -12.85 -8.94
N PRO A 134 -4.84 -14.11 -8.56
CA PRO A 134 -4.92 -15.21 -9.53
C PRO A 134 -6.06 -15.00 -10.55
N VAL A 135 -7.10 -14.28 -10.15
CA VAL A 135 -8.30 -13.98 -10.94
C VAL A 135 -8.56 -12.47 -11.00
N SER A 136 -9.48 -12.03 -11.87
CA SER A 136 -9.87 -10.62 -11.94
C SER A 136 -10.49 -10.16 -10.61
N ALA A 137 -10.05 -9.01 -10.11
CA ALA A 137 -10.51 -8.37 -8.89
C ALA A 137 -10.47 -6.85 -9.05
N SER A 138 -11.29 -6.13 -8.32
CA SER A 138 -11.36 -4.66 -8.42
C SER A 138 -10.17 -3.97 -7.72
N GLY A 139 -9.67 -4.56 -6.63
CA GLY A 139 -8.46 -4.13 -5.92
C GLY A 139 -8.69 -3.44 -4.58
N GLU A 140 -9.89 -2.98 -4.27
CA GLU A 140 -10.17 -2.24 -3.02
C GLU A 140 -9.89 -3.11 -1.78
N ALA A 141 -10.29 -4.38 -1.82
CA ALA A 141 -9.98 -5.33 -0.75
C ALA A 141 -8.48 -5.66 -0.65
N ALA A 142 -7.72 -5.45 -1.73
CA ALA A 142 -6.27 -5.69 -1.74
C ALA A 142 -5.52 -4.68 -0.88
N LEU A 143 -6.05 -3.47 -0.67
CA LEU A 143 -5.44 -2.47 0.21
C LEU A 143 -5.25 -3.02 1.63
N ALA A 144 -6.23 -3.79 2.14
CA ALA A 144 -6.09 -4.44 3.45
C ALA A 144 -4.87 -5.37 3.49
N GLY A 145 -4.62 -6.13 2.41
CA GLY A 145 -3.43 -6.96 2.28
C GLY A 145 -2.14 -6.15 2.17
N VAL A 146 -2.13 -5.05 1.43
CA VAL A 146 -0.98 -4.14 1.34
C VAL A 146 -0.63 -3.59 2.74
N LEU A 147 -1.61 -3.02 3.44
CA LEU A 147 -1.42 -2.49 4.79
C LEU A 147 -0.93 -3.58 5.75
N ARG A 148 -1.48 -4.79 5.62
CA ARG A 148 -1.06 -5.94 6.43
C ARG A 148 0.38 -6.35 6.14
N SER A 149 0.81 -6.34 4.88
CA SER A 149 2.21 -6.59 4.49
C SER A 149 3.15 -5.54 5.10
N TYR A 150 2.75 -4.26 5.15
CA TYR A 150 3.51 -3.23 5.88
C TYR A 150 3.60 -3.51 7.39
N GLU A 151 2.49 -3.83 8.06
CA GLU A 151 2.50 -4.15 9.49
C GLU A 151 3.48 -5.28 9.83
N ILE A 152 3.53 -6.31 8.98
CA ILE A 152 4.44 -7.45 9.12
C ILE A 152 5.88 -7.02 8.86
N ALA A 153 6.14 -6.34 7.76
CA ALA A 153 7.49 -5.91 7.38
C ALA A 153 8.09 -4.95 8.42
N VAL A 154 7.29 -4.03 8.94
CA VAL A 154 7.68 -3.04 9.96
C VAL A 154 7.77 -3.65 11.35
N GLY A 155 6.98 -4.68 11.63
CA GLY A 155 6.90 -5.28 12.96
C GLY A 155 5.93 -4.56 13.90
N THR A 156 5.12 -3.62 13.40
CA THR A 156 4.25 -2.72 14.19
C THR A 156 2.92 -2.53 13.48
N PRO A 157 1.77 -2.66 14.19
CA PRO A 157 0.45 -2.47 13.58
C PRO A 157 0.23 -1.02 13.15
N ILE A 158 -0.54 -0.83 12.07
CA ILE A 158 -1.04 0.48 11.67
C ILE A 158 -2.31 0.74 12.48
N PRO A 159 -2.45 1.91 13.12
CA PRO A 159 -3.66 2.28 13.85
C PRO A 159 -4.92 2.10 13.01
N ASP A 160 -5.98 1.53 13.60
CA ASP A 160 -7.23 1.22 12.88
C ASP A 160 -7.88 2.45 12.26
N GLN A 161 -7.78 3.62 12.90
CA GLN A 161 -8.29 4.87 12.33
C GLN A 161 -7.56 5.27 11.04
N ALA A 162 -6.25 5.03 10.95
CA ALA A 162 -5.48 5.31 9.75
C ALA A 162 -5.79 4.31 8.64
N LYS A 163 -5.96 3.02 8.98
CA LYS A 163 -6.41 2.01 8.01
C LYS A 163 -7.81 2.33 7.45
N LYS A 164 -8.73 2.79 8.30
CA LYS A 164 -10.06 3.25 7.89
C LYS A 164 -9.99 4.47 6.98
N ALA A 165 -9.23 5.50 7.36
CA ALA A 165 -9.08 6.71 6.55
C ALA A 165 -8.49 6.39 5.17
N ALA A 166 -7.44 5.58 5.09
CA ALA A 166 -6.85 5.15 3.82
C ALA A 166 -7.81 4.31 2.96
N THR A 167 -8.62 3.46 3.59
CA THR A 167 -9.65 2.68 2.89
C THR A 167 -10.77 3.59 2.37
N GLN A 168 -11.18 4.59 3.15
CA GLN A 168 -12.17 5.60 2.75
C GLN A 168 -11.64 6.45 1.59
N GLU A 169 -10.38 6.86 1.63
CA GLU A 169 -9.75 7.64 0.57
C GLU A 169 -9.71 6.87 -0.74
N LEU A 170 -9.15 5.66 -0.73
CA LEU A 170 -9.09 4.81 -1.91
C LEU A 170 -10.50 4.52 -2.46
N TYR A 171 -11.47 4.25 -1.59
CA TYR A 171 -12.84 4.03 -2.02
C TYR A 171 -13.49 5.30 -2.61
N THR A 172 -13.24 6.46 -2.02
CA THR A 172 -13.75 7.74 -2.54
C THR A 172 -13.14 8.03 -3.90
N GLU A 173 -11.83 7.86 -4.07
CA GLU A 173 -11.15 8.02 -5.37
C GLU A 173 -11.78 7.12 -6.44
N THR A 174 -12.01 5.84 -6.14
CA THR A 174 -12.62 4.91 -7.11
C THR A 174 -14.07 5.28 -7.41
N GLN A 175 -14.86 5.73 -6.43
CA GLN A 175 -16.23 6.20 -6.64
C GLN A 175 -16.26 7.46 -7.50
N ILE A 176 -15.44 8.46 -7.19
CA ILE A 176 -15.40 9.72 -7.94
C ILE A 176 -14.95 9.47 -9.40
N ALA A 177 -13.93 8.65 -9.62
CA ALA A 177 -13.50 8.28 -10.97
C ALA A 177 -14.64 7.62 -11.77
N ASN A 178 -15.33 6.66 -11.16
CA ASN A 178 -16.46 5.97 -11.80
C ASN A 178 -17.64 6.90 -12.10
N GLN A 179 -18.01 7.78 -11.16
CA GLN A 179 -19.16 8.68 -11.31
C GLN A 179 -18.92 9.81 -12.30
N THR A 180 -17.68 10.31 -12.37
CA THR A 180 -17.31 11.42 -13.27
C THR A 180 -16.90 10.93 -14.66
N GLY A 181 -16.57 9.64 -14.81
CA GLY A 181 -15.98 9.08 -16.02
C GLY A 181 -14.56 9.59 -16.30
N GLN A 182 -13.94 10.29 -15.35
CA GLN A 182 -12.58 10.80 -15.47
C GLN A 182 -11.57 9.66 -15.36
N ASN A 183 -10.37 9.89 -15.89
CA ASN A 183 -9.28 8.94 -15.70
C ASN A 183 -8.99 8.77 -14.19
N PRO A 184 -8.91 7.53 -13.67
CA PRO A 184 -8.63 7.25 -12.26
C PRO A 184 -7.38 7.94 -11.71
N ASP A 185 -6.30 8.04 -12.50
CA ASP A 185 -5.08 8.72 -12.08
C ASP A 185 -5.25 10.25 -12.06
N GLN A 186 -6.13 10.83 -12.89
CA GLN A 186 -6.47 12.26 -12.78
C GLN A 186 -7.21 12.57 -11.48
N ILE A 187 -8.13 11.70 -11.05
CA ILE A 187 -8.78 11.83 -9.73
C ILE A 187 -7.77 11.64 -8.60
N SER A 188 -6.89 10.64 -8.71
CA SER A 188 -5.85 10.43 -7.69
C SER A 188 -4.88 11.62 -7.61
N ASN A 189 -4.56 12.26 -8.74
CA ASN A 189 -3.75 13.48 -8.77
C ASN A 189 -4.49 14.68 -8.14
N LEU A 190 -5.81 14.77 -8.28
CA LEU A 190 -6.60 15.77 -7.56
C LEU A 190 -6.46 15.60 -6.04
N PHE A 191 -6.60 14.38 -5.52
CA PHE A 191 -6.42 14.08 -4.10
C PHE A 191 -5.01 14.43 -3.61
N SER A 192 -3.97 14.02 -4.35
CA SER A 192 -2.57 14.38 -4.06
C SER A 192 -2.37 15.90 -4.02
N ASN A 193 -2.81 16.62 -5.07
CA ASN A 193 -2.61 18.07 -5.18
C ASN A 193 -3.33 18.85 -4.07
N VAL A 194 -4.55 18.43 -3.70
CA VAL A 194 -5.26 19.01 -2.57
C VAL A 194 -4.51 18.72 -1.28
N THR A 195 -4.05 17.48 -1.08
CA THR A 195 -3.27 17.06 0.10
C THR A 195 -1.99 17.89 0.27
N ASP A 196 -1.27 18.15 -0.81
CA ASP A 196 -0.06 18.97 -0.79
C ASP A 196 -0.37 20.41 -0.39
N GLN A 197 -1.46 20.99 -0.92
CA GLN A 197 -1.87 22.37 -0.58
C GLN A 197 -2.35 22.51 0.86
N ILE A 198 -3.18 21.60 1.35
CA ILE A 198 -3.68 21.65 2.73
C ILE A 198 -2.54 21.45 3.74
N GLN A 199 -1.54 20.62 3.43
CA GLN A 199 -0.34 20.46 4.26
C GLN A 199 0.55 21.70 4.23
N ALA A 200 0.83 22.26 3.05
CA ALA A 200 1.67 23.45 2.91
C ALA A 200 1.10 24.67 3.66
N GLN A 201 -0.23 24.76 3.73
CA GLN A 201 -0.96 25.85 4.39
C GLN A 201 -1.42 25.53 5.81
N ASN A 202 -1.14 24.31 6.32
CA ASN A 202 -1.60 23.82 7.63
C ASN A 202 -3.12 23.92 7.82
N ILE A 203 -3.89 23.63 6.77
CA ILE A 203 -5.36 23.70 6.75
C ILE A 203 -5.95 22.41 7.29
N THR A 204 -6.72 22.53 8.37
CA THR A 204 -7.43 21.42 9.03
C THR A 204 -8.96 21.58 9.00
N ASP A 205 -9.46 22.78 8.70
CA ASP A 205 -10.90 23.05 8.60
C ASP A 205 -11.48 22.48 7.31
N THR A 206 -12.49 21.62 7.42
CA THR A 206 -13.09 20.91 6.28
C THR A 206 -13.72 21.86 5.25
N ASN A 207 -14.24 23.03 5.65
CA ASN A 207 -14.80 23.99 4.69
C ASN A 207 -13.70 24.66 3.88
N GLN A 208 -12.56 24.95 4.49
CA GLN A 208 -11.38 25.44 3.78
C GLN A 208 -10.79 24.37 2.84
N ILE A 209 -10.77 23.10 3.27
CA ILE A 209 -10.40 21.98 2.40
C ILE A 209 -11.33 21.90 1.19
N LEU A 210 -12.65 22.03 1.38
CA LEU A 210 -13.63 22.05 0.28
C LEU A 210 -13.35 23.17 -0.74
N VAL A 211 -12.96 24.36 -0.28
CA VAL A 211 -12.56 25.46 -1.18
C VAL A 211 -11.34 25.07 -2.01
N ILE A 212 -10.33 24.44 -1.39
CA ILE A 212 -9.12 23.97 -2.08
C ILE A 212 -9.47 22.87 -3.09
N VAL A 213 -10.33 21.91 -2.74
CA VAL A 213 -10.81 20.86 -3.65
C VAL A 213 -11.40 21.48 -4.91
N ASN A 214 -12.32 22.45 -4.78
CA ASN A 214 -12.94 23.09 -5.93
C ASN A 214 -11.93 23.84 -6.80
N ASN A 215 -10.98 24.57 -6.18
CA ASN A 215 -9.96 25.33 -6.90
C ASN A 215 -8.99 24.41 -7.69
N VAL A 216 -8.54 23.31 -7.06
CA VAL A 216 -7.66 22.34 -7.71
C VAL A 216 -8.41 21.60 -8.82
N ALA A 217 -9.65 21.17 -8.58
CA ALA A 217 -10.48 20.52 -9.58
C ALA A 217 -10.69 21.42 -10.81
N ALA A 218 -11.00 22.71 -10.60
CA ALA A 218 -11.13 23.68 -11.69
C ALA A 218 -9.82 23.86 -12.47
N THR A 219 -8.68 23.94 -11.78
CA THR A 219 -7.35 24.05 -12.43
C THR A 219 -7.03 22.81 -13.27
N MET A 220 -7.49 21.64 -12.84
CA MET A 220 -7.32 20.37 -13.53
C MET A 220 -8.39 20.09 -14.59
N ASN A 221 -9.35 21.02 -14.80
CA ASN A 221 -10.52 20.85 -15.67
C ASN A 221 -11.39 19.63 -15.31
N ILE A 222 -11.50 19.33 -14.01
CA ILE A 222 -12.37 18.29 -13.47
C ILE A 222 -13.65 18.94 -12.96
N ASN A 223 -14.78 18.56 -13.57
CA ASN A 223 -16.10 19.00 -13.11
C ASN A 223 -16.59 18.08 -11.99
N LEU A 224 -16.71 18.62 -10.78
CA LEU A 224 -17.27 17.93 -9.62
C LEU A 224 -18.65 18.51 -9.28
N THR A 225 -19.55 17.65 -8.82
CA THR A 225 -20.74 18.13 -8.09
C THR A 225 -20.34 18.58 -6.69
N GLN A 226 -21.20 19.35 -6.03
CA GLN A 226 -20.98 19.78 -4.65
C GLN A 226 -20.79 18.59 -3.70
N ASP A 227 -21.60 17.54 -3.86
CA ASP A 227 -21.50 16.32 -3.05
C ASP A 227 -20.17 15.59 -3.27
N GLN A 228 -19.69 15.52 -4.51
CA GLN A 228 -18.40 14.92 -4.85
C GLN A 228 -17.24 15.70 -4.22
N ALA A 229 -17.24 17.03 -4.35
CA ALA A 229 -16.23 17.87 -3.73
C ALA A 229 -16.24 17.74 -2.19
N GLN A 230 -17.43 17.63 -1.59
CA GLN A 230 -17.58 17.40 -0.16
C GLN A 230 -17.04 16.03 0.29
N GLN A 231 -17.30 14.97 -0.48
CA GLN A 231 -16.78 13.63 -0.20
C GLN A 231 -15.24 13.63 -0.20
N ILE A 232 -14.61 14.29 -1.18
CA ILE A 232 -13.16 14.44 -1.23
C ILE A 232 -12.66 15.20 0.00
N ALA A 233 -13.27 16.34 0.32
CA ALA A 233 -12.86 17.17 1.45
C ALA A 233 -12.95 16.41 2.79
N ASN A 234 -14.04 15.66 3.01
CA ASN A 234 -14.22 14.84 4.20
C ASN A 234 -13.15 13.74 4.28
N SER A 235 -12.91 13.03 3.17
CA SER A 235 -11.92 11.95 3.14
C SER A 235 -10.52 12.45 3.46
N LEU A 236 -10.13 13.62 2.96
CA LEU A 236 -8.83 14.21 3.24
C LEU A 236 -8.72 14.73 4.69
N ALA A 237 -9.81 15.28 5.24
CA ALA A 237 -9.87 15.67 6.65
C ALA A 237 -9.72 14.45 7.58
N ASP A 238 -10.41 13.34 7.27
CA ASP A 238 -10.30 12.08 8.01
C ASP A 238 -8.87 11.52 7.97
N SER A 239 -8.21 11.58 6.81
CA SER A 239 -6.80 11.21 6.65
C SER A 239 -5.88 12.07 7.54
N GLN A 240 -6.04 13.40 7.55
CA GLN A 240 -5.26 14.28 8.42
C GLN A 240 -5.47 13.96 9.90
N ASN A 241 -6.72 13.77 10.33
CA ASN A 241 -7.05 13.45 11.71
C ASN A 241 -6.42 12.13 12.17
N ALA A 242 -6.36 11.13 11.27
CA ALA A 242 -5.74 9.85 11.56
C ALA A 242 -4.22 9.96 11.75
N GLN A 243 -3.56 10.97 11.17
CA GLN A 243 -2.10 11.09 11.20
C GLN A 243 -1.52 11.26 12.61
N ALA A 244 -2.27 11.83 13.54
CA ALA A 244 -1.82 12.01 14.92
C ALA A 244 -1.49 10.68 15.64
N SER A 245 -2.12 9.58 15.22
CA SER A 245 -1.87 8.25 15.80
C SER A 245 -0.68 7.49 15.22
N LEU A 246 -0.06 8.02 14.15
CA LEU A 246 0.91 7.28 13.35
C LEU A 246 2.35 7.35 13.87
N THR A 247 2.61 8.07 14.96
CA THR A 247 3.96 8.36 15.45
C THR A 247 4.83 7.11 15.61
N ASP A 248 4.31 6.08 16.30
CA ASP A 248 5.06 4.85 16.56
C ASP A 248 5.31 4.05 15.29
N PHE A 249 4.29 3.92 14.44
CA PHE A 249 4.39 3.23 13.17
C PHE A 249 5.39 3.94 12.23
N LYS A 250 5.32 5.26 12.09
CA LYS A 250 6.25 6.07 11.27
C LYS A 250 7.70 5.91 11.74
N LYS A 251 7.93 5.96 13.06
CA LYS A 251 9.26 5.78 13.65
C LYS A 251 9.81 4.38 13.33
N GLN A 252 9.00 3.34 13.51
CA GLN A 252 9.44 1.98 13.24
C GLN A 252 9.65 1.73 11.74
N LEU A 253 8.79 2.26 10.88
CA LEU A 253 8.95 2.21 9.43
C LEU A 253 10.29 2.81 9.01
N GLN A 254 10.65 3.98 9.52
CA GLN A 254 11.95 4.62 9.24
C GLN A 254 13.14 3.76 9.69
N ASN A 255 13.08 3.21 10.91
CA ASN A 255 14.14 2.35 11.44
C ASN A 255 14.35 1.10 10.56
N VAL A 256 13.27 0.39 10.25
CA VAL A 256 13.33 -0.84 9.45
C VAL A 256 13.76 -0.55 8.03
N SER A 257 13.26 0.53 7.43
CA SER A 257 13.65 0.93 6.07
C SER A 257 15.14 1.26 5.99
N ASN A 258 15.68 2.02 6.96
CA ASN A 258 17.10 2.32 7.02
C ASN A 258 17.96 1.06 7.16
N GLN A 259 17.56 0.12 8.01
CA GLN A 259 18.25 -1.16 8.17
C GLN A 259 18.16 -2.01 6.90
N ALA A 260 16.97 -2.14 6.32
CA ALA A 260 16.72 -2.93 5.12
C ALA A 260 17.53 -2.40 3.93
N SER A 261 17.58 -1.07 3.73
CA SER A 261 18.37 -0.44 2.66
C SER A 261 19.88 -0.54 2.87
N GLN A 262 20.37 -0.55 4.12
CA GLN A 262 21.80 -0.76 4.41
C GLN A 262 22.22 -2.22 4.23
N SER A 263 21.31 -3.16 4.51
CA SER A 263 21.53 -4.59 4.33
C SER A 263 21.42 -5.08 2.87
N GLY A 264 20.86 -4.27 1.98
CA GLY A 264 20.51 -4.65 0.62
C GLY A 264 20.94 -3.61 -0.41
N GLY A 265 22.13 -3.82 -0.99
CA GLY A 265 22.62 -3.18 -2.22
C GLY A 265 21.79 -3.54 -3.46
N ILE A 266 20.48 -3.29 -3.40
CA ILE A 266 19.54 -3.59 -4.50
C ILE A 266 19.82 -2.70 -5.71
N LEU A 267 20.31 -1.47 -5.52
CA LEU A 267 20.73 -0.64 -6.67
C LEU A 267 21.97 -1.22 -7.37
N ASP A 268 22.95 -1.70 -6.61
CA ASP A 268 24.15 -2.33 -7.17
C ASP A 268 23.81 -3.68 -7.82
N GLN A 269 22.86 -4.43 -7.25
CA GLN A 269 22.39 -5.71 -7.79
C GLN A 269 21.49 -5.53 -9.03
N ILE A 270 20.60 -4.53 -9.06
CA ILE A 270 19.79 -4.19 -10.25
C ILE A 270 20.72 -3.71 -11.37
N MET A 271 21.69 -2.84 -11.08
CA MET A 271 22.67 -2.39 -12.07
C MET A 271 23.54 -3.54 -12.58
N SER A 272 23.96 -4.46 -11.70
CA SER A 272 24.72 -5.64 -12.10
C SER A 272 23.90 -6.61 -12.96
N PHE A 273 22.60 -6.76 -12.70
CA PHE A 273 21.69 -7.57 -13.51
C PHE A 273 21.44 -6.96 -14.89
N VAL A 274 21.17 -5.64 -14.96
CA VAL A 274 21.03 -4.92 -16.23
C VAL A 274 22.32 -5.02 -17.04
N GLN A 275 23.47 -4.89 -16.41
CA GLN A 275 24.77 -5.06 -17.06
C GLN A 275 24.97 -6.50 -17.56
N GLY A 276 24.55 -7.51 -16.80
CA GLY A 276 24.59 -8.92 -17.20
C GLY A 276 23.75 -9.20 -18.44
N ILE A 277 22.54 -8.62 -18.53
CA ILE A 277 21.68 -8.73 -19.71
C ILE A 277 22.31 -8.04 -20.92
N ILE A 278 22.84 -6.83 -20.76
CA ILE A 278 23.50 -6.08 -21.84
C ILE A 278 24.70 -6.88 -22.39
N ASN A 279 25.51 -7.47 -21.51
CA ASN A 279 26.67 -8.26 -21.91
C ASN A 279 26.26 -9.54 -22.66
N TYR A 280 25.21 -10.24 -22.20
CA TYR A 280 24.68 -11.42 -22.88
C TYR A 280 24.15 -11.11 -24.28
N VAL A 281 23.37 -10.03 -24.42
CA VAL A 281 22.85 -9.57 -25.71
C VAL A 281 23.98 -9.08 -26.64
N SER A 282 24.96 -8.35 -26.10
CA SER A 282 26.13 -7.90 -26.87
C SER A 282 26.94 -9.08 -27.41
N ASN A 283 27.14 -10.13 -26.61
CA ASN A 283 27.87 -11.32 -27.06
C ASN A 283 27.11 -12.10 -28.15
N LEU A 284 25.78 -12.21 -28.04
CA LEU A 284 24.96 -12.83 -29.09
C LEU A 284 24.98 -12.05 -30.40
N ILE A 285 24.97 -10.72 -30.34
CA ILE A 285 25.06 -9.87 -31.55
C ILE A 285 26.49 -9.97 -32.14
N SER A 286 27.52 -10.05 -31.31
CA SER A 286 28.91 -10.18 -31.73
C SER A 286 29.18 -11.54 -32.41
N ASP A 287 28.64 -12.63 -31.85
CA ASP A 287 28.75 -13.97 -32.44
C ASP A 287 27.96 -14.11 -33.75
N SER A 288 26.83 -13.39 -33.89
CA SER A 288 26.05 -13.37 -35.14
C SER A 288 26.75 -12.64 -36.30
N GLN A 289 27.69 -11.73 -36.01
CA GLN A 289 28.48 -11.02 -37.02
C GLN A 289 29.69 -11.84 -37.52
N VAL A 290 30.14 -12.85 -36.77
CA VAL A 290 31.21 -13.77 -37.19
C VAL A 290 30.66 -14.85 -38.13
N ALA A 291 29.39 -15.22 -37.99
CA ALA A 291 28.73 -16.25 -38.80
C ALA A 291 28.41 -15.82 -40.26
N HIS A 292 28.61 -14.55 -40.63
CA HIS A 292 28.37 -14.05 -41.99
C HIS A 292 29.65 -13.89 -42.86
N LYS A 293 30.79 -14.42 -42.39
CA LYS A 293 32.08 -14.35 -43.12
C LYS A 293 32.64 -15.70 -43.61
N PHE A 294 31.79 -16.72 -43.71
CA PHE A 294 32.09 -17.97 -44.44
C PHE A 294 30.99 -18.28 -45.45
#